data_AF-A0YD05-F1
#
_entry.id   AF-A0YD05-F1
#
_cell.length_a   1.000
_cell.length_b   1.000
_cell.length_c   1.000
_cell.angle_alpha   90.00
_cell.angle_beta   90.00
_cell.angle_gamma   90.00
#
_symmetry.space_group_name_H-M   'P 1'
#
loop_
_entity.id
_entity.type
_entity.pdbx_description
1 polymer ?
#
loop_
_entity_poly.entity_id
_entity_poly.type
_entity_poly.pdbx_seq_one_letter_code
_entity_poly.pdbx_strand_id
1 'polypeptide(L)'
;MEYKKIEDYMKYIAAIYCLLLVLTGCATNYSNVSPESVAQKVVIKNSGFDSHKTYFGPDHETSTSRGLFTDYEHVKLVAYEDKKSGKISYKLRISILYSGGWRFYDSASFLGGTHVDLHNNSRDVNFCTGGLCSYTEVMDIAISEERLTDYLDNDLIFRLNARTGHENIIEISSNYVAGFYSTIH
;
A
#
# COMPACT_ATOMS: atom_id res chain seq x y z
N MET A 1 -32.54 -37.80 30.11
CA MET A 1 -32.70 -37.58 28.65
C MET A 1 -32.14 -36.23 28.19
N GLU A 2 -31.86 -35.28 29.10
CA GLU A 2 -31.20 -33.99 28.80
C GLU A 2 -29.68 -34.05 28.58
N TYR A 3 -28.97 -34.95 29.28
CA TYR A 3 -27.50 -35.00 29.24
C TYR A 3 -26.90 -35.31 27.86
N LYS A 4 -27.57 -36.14 27.05
CA LYS A 4 -27.09 -36.50 25.70
C LYS A 4 -27.12 -35.33 24.72
N LYS A 5 -28.04 -34.38 24.93
CA LYS A 5 -28.17 -33.18 24.08
C LYS A 5 -26.96 -32.25 24.27
N ILE A 6 -26.47 -32.12 25.51
CA ILE A 6 -25.37 -31.20 25.86
C ILE A 6 -24.03 -31.67 25.26
N GLU A 7 -23.76 -32.98 25.22
CA GLU A 7 -22.56 -33.52 24.56
C GLU A 7 -22.53 -33.28 23.05
N ASP A 8 -23.69 -33.40 22.38
CA ASP A 8 -23.77 -33.12 20.94
C ASP A 8 -23.57 -31.63 20.66
N TYR A 9 -24.15 -30.72 21.46
CA TYR A 9 -23.91 -29.27 21.35
C TYR A 9 -22.43 -28.89 21.56
N MET A 10 -21.73 -29.54 22.49
CA MET A 10 -20.31 -29.31 22.75
C MET A 10 -19.42 -29.72 21.56
N LYS A 11 -19.78 -30.78 20.83
CA LYS A 11 -19.06 -31.21 19.61
C LYS A 11 -19.24 -30.22 18.45
N TYR A 12 -20.45 -29.66 18.28
CA TYR A 12 -20.70 -28.64 17.26
C TYR A 12 -19.99 -27.31 17.58
N ILE A 13 -19.93 -26.91 18.85
CA ILE A 13 -19.19 -25.70 19.27
C ILE A 13 -17.68 -25.87 19.05
N ALA A 14 -17.13 -27.06 19.34
CA ALA A 14 -15.72 -27.37 19.07
C ALA A 14 -15.40 -27.39 17.56
N ALA A 15 -16.33 -27.90 16.72
CA ALA A 15 -16.17 -27.90 15.26
C ALA A 15 -16.26 -26.48 14.64
N ILE A 16 -17.05 -25.57 15.23
CA ILE A 16 -17.16 -24.18 14.78
C ILE A 16 -15.90 -23.36 15.15
N TYR A 17 -15.25 -23.67 16.28
CA TYR A 17 -14.01 -22.98 16.68
C TYR A 17 -12.78 -23.38 15.84
N CYS A 18 -12.75 -24.58 15.26
CA CYS A 18 -11.66 -24.99 14.37
C CYS A 18 -11.70 -24.33 12.97
N LEU A 19 -12.80 -23.71 12.57
CA LEU A 19 -12.93 -23.08 11.25
C LEU A 19 -12.55 -21.58 11.24
N LEU A 20 -12.25 -20.98 12.40
CA LEU A 20 -12.02 -19.54 12.54
C LEU A 20 -10.55 -19.12 12.72
N LEU A 21 -9.59 -20.04 12.57
CA LEU A 21 -8.18 -19.79 12.97
C LEU A 21 -7.15 -19.91 11.83
N VAL A 22 -7.48 -19.46 10.61
CA VAL A 22 -6.44 -19.18 9.59
C VAL A 22 -6.78 -17.92 8.79
N LEU A 23 -6.73 -16.76 9.43
CA LEU A 23 -6.41 -15.51 8.74
C LEU A 23 -5.09 -14.98 9.29
N THR A 24 -4.05 -15.80 9.21
CA THR A 24 -2.69 -15.27 9.20
C THR A 24 -2.55 -14.54 7.87
N GLY A 25 -2.83 -13.24 7.87
CA GLY A 25 -2.47 -12.36 6.77
C GLY A 25 -0.96 -12.35 6.65
N CYS A 26 -0.40 -13.29 5.88
CA CYS A 26 1.00 -13.22 5.50
C CYS A 26 1.17 -11.95 4.68
N ALA A 27 1.99 -11.02 5.16
CA ALA A 27 2.47 -9.91 4.35
C ALA A 27 3.03 -10.50 3.05
N THR A 28 2.32 -10.26 1.95
CA THR A 28 2.65 -10.86 0.66
C THR A 28 3.62 -9.92 -0.04
N ASN A 29 4.83 -10.39 -0.32
CA ASN A 29 5.76 -9.63 -1.13
C ASN A 29 5.28 -9.66 -2.59
N TYR A 30 4.67 -8.57 -3.04
CA TYR A 30 4.12 -8.46 -4.40
C TYR A 30 5.15 -8.35 -5.51
N SER A 31 6.45 -8.34 -5.18
CA SER A 31 7.52 -8.32 -6.20
C SER A 31 7.50 -9.57 -7.09
N ASN A 32 7.00 -10.72 -6.59
CA ASN A 32 6.98 -12.00 -7.30
C ASN A 32 5.58 -12.58 -7.52
N VAL A 33 4.55 -11.75 -7.42
CA VAL A 33 3.14 -12.18 -7.57
C VAL A 33 2.70 -11.95 -9.01
N SER A 34 1.86 -12.85 -9.55
CA SER A 34 1.34 -12.68 -10.92
C SER A 34 0.39 -11.48 -11.03
N PRO A 35 0.26 -10.86 -12.21
CA PRO A 35 -0.70 -9.77 -12.42
C PRO A 35 -2.14 -10.14 -12.01
N GLU A 36 -2.59 -11.36 -12.31
CA GLU A 36 -3.94 -11.83 -11.98
C GLU A 36 -4.16 -11.90 -10.46
N SER A 37 -3.14 -12.35 -9.73
CA SER A 37 -3.17 -12.44 -8.28
C SER A 37 -3.19 -11.04 -7.63
N VAL A 38 -2.52 -10.06 -8.24
CA VAL A 38 -2.59 -8.65 -7.84
C VAL A 38 -4.00 -8.10 -8.12
N ALA A 39 -4.53 -8.31 -9.32
CA ALA A 39 -5.87 -7.85 -9.73
C ALA A 39 -6.96 -8.32 -8.76
N GLN A 40 -6.91 -9.59 -8.34
CA GLN A 40 -7.84 -10.16 -7.36
C GLN A 40 -7.79 -9.51 -5.97
N LYS A 41 -6.70 -8.81 -5.65
CA LYS A 41 -6.50 -8.11 -4.37
C LYS A 41 -6.80 -6.61 -4.45
N VAL A 42 -7.10 -6.08 -5.63
CA VAL A 42 -7.52 -4.69 -5.79
C VAL A 42 -8.86 -4.48 -5.09
N VAL A 43 -8.89 -3.55 -4.14
CA VAL A 43 -10.11 -3.18 -3.42
C VAL A 43 -10.82 -2.06 -4.17
N ILE A 44 -12.06 -2.32 -4.56
CA ILE A 44 -12.89 -1.35 -5.27
C ILE A 44 -13.92 -0.75 -4.31
N LYS A 45 -13.88 0.57 -4.13
CA LYS A 45 -14.92 1.33 -3.43
C LYS A 45 -15.81 2.04 -4.43
N ASN A 46 -17.09 1.67 -4.44
CA ASN A 46 -18.10 2.30 -5.28
C ASN A 46 -19.37 2.54 -4.47
N SER A 47 -19.50 3.73 -3.90
CA SER A 47 -20.67 4.13 -3.10
C SER A 47 -21.50 5.19 -3.81
N GLY A 48 -22.83 5.15 -3.68
CA GLY A 48 -23.72 6.19 -4.21
C GLY A 48 -23.48 7.59 -3.60
N PHE A 49 -22.75 7.67 -2.49
CA PHE A 49 -22.38 8.92 -1.83
C PHE A 49 -21.10 9.57 -2.38
N ASP A 50 -20.28 8.80 -3.10
CA ASP A 50 -18.99 9.27 -3.60
C ASP A 50 -19.09 9.66 -5.08
N SER A 51 -18.46 10.80 -5.42
CA SER A 51 -18.35 11.28 -6.81
C SER A 51 -17.44 10.41 -7.68
N HIS A 52 -16.61 9.56 -7.07
CA HIS A 52 -15.64 8.71 -7.74
C HIS A 52 -15.84 7.24 -7.37
N LYS A 53 -15.56 6.33 -8.31
CA LYS A 53 -15.21 4.95 -8.00
C LYS A 53 -13.71 4.90 -7.72
N THR A 54 -13.31 4.33 -6.60
CA THR A 54 -11.91 4.31 -6.17
C THR A 54 -11.38 2.88 -6.19
N TYR A 55 -10.19 2.71 -6.74
CA TYR A 55 -9.47 1.44 -6.81
C TYR A 55 -8.22 1.55 -5.95
N PHE A 56 -8.03 0.61 -5.02
CA PHE A 56 -6.84 0.53 -4.17
C PHE A 56 -6.08 -0.75 -4.50
N GLY A 57 -4.86 -0.62 -5.01
CA GLY A 57 -3.94 -1.73 -5.11
C GLY A 57 -3.62 -2.30 -3.73
N PRO A 58 -3.19 -3.58 -3.66
CA PRO A 58 -2.75 -4.15 -2.39
C PRO A 58 -1.52 -3.42 -1.86
N ASP A 59 -1.32 -3.40 -0.54
CA ASP A 59 -0.12 -2.79 0.04
C ASP A 59 1.14 -3.56 -0.38
N HIS A 60 2.08 -2.83 -1.00
CA HIS A 60 3.44 -3.26 -1.28
C HIS A 60 4.33 -2.75 -0.15
N GLU A 61 4.92 -3.67 0.60
CA GLU A 61 5.77 -3.36 1.75
C GLU A 61 7.24 -3.51 1.38
N THR A 62 8.03 -2.50 1.70
CA THR A 62 9.50 -2.57 1.62
C THR A 62 10.11 -2.00 2.90
N SER A 63 11.43 -2.11 3.01
CA SER A 63 12.17 -1.56 4.15
C SER A 63 13.53 -1.03 3.73
N THR A 64 13.90 0.13 4.26
CA THR A 64 15.25 0.70 4.09
C THR A 64 16.04 0.62 5.39
N SER A 65 17.10 -0.19 5.41
CA SER A 65 17.99 -0.28 6.57
C SER A 65 18.96 0.89 6.63
N ARG A 66 19.12 1.45 7.83
CA ARG A 66 20.01 2.59 8.16
C ARG A 66 20.80 2.31 9.43
N GLY A 67 21.66 1.29 9.37
CA GLY A 67 22.46 0.87 10.53
C GLY A 67 21.56 0.24 11.59
N LEU A 68 21.41 0.90 12.75
CA LEU A 68 20.57 0.41 13.86
C LEU A 68 19.07 0.68 13.67
N PHE A 69 18.70 1.47 12.67
CA PHE A 69 17.31 1.82 12.39
C PHE A 69 16.86 1.21 11.05
N THR A 70 15.57 0.94 10.95
CA THR A 70 14.92 0.48 9.73
C THR A 70 13.70 1.36 9.47
N ASP A 71 13.60 1.86 8.25
CA ASP A 71 12.38 2.47 7.76
C ASP A 71 11.48 1.39 7.19
N TYR A 72 10.17 1.50 7.38
CA TYR A 72 9.18 0.63 6.78
C TYR A 72 8.29 1.46 5.85
N GLU A 73 8.29 1.11 4.57
CA GLU A 73 7.50 1.79 3.55
C GLU A 73 6.33 0.90 3.13
N HIS A 74 5.12 1.45 3.17
CA HIS A 74 3.92 0.86 2.59
C HIS A 74 3.50 1.70 1.39
N VAL A 75 3.41 1.07 0.22
CA VAL A 75 3.17 1.73 -1.05
C VAL A 75 2.02 1.05 -1.76
N LYS A 76 1.12 1.83 -2.36
CA LYS A 76 0.07 1.27 -3.21
C LYS A 76 -0.33 2.19 -4.35
N LEU A 77 -0.73 1.60 -5.47
CA LEU A 77 -1.40 2.34 -6.54
C LEU A 77 -2.85 2.64 -6.14
N VAL A 78 -3.30 3.85 -6.46
CA VAL A 78 -4.67 4.30 -6.23
C VAL A 78 -5.18 4.94 -7.50
N ALA A 79 -6.39 4.58 -7.92
CA ALA A 79 -7.05 5.21 -9.05
C ALA A 79 -8.42 5.76 -8.65
N TYR A 80 -8.77 6.91 -9.21
CA TYR A 80 -10.07 7.56 -9.05
C TYR A 80 -10.71 7.72 -10.42
N GLU A 81 -11.82 7.03 -10.63
CA GLU A 81 -12.66 7.15 -11.82
C GLU A 81 -13.83 8.08 -11.49
N ASP A 82 -13.88 9.24 -12.14
CA ASP A 82 -14.99 10.18 -12.01
C ASP A 82 -16.25 9.59 -12.64
N LYS A 83 -17.33 9.47 -11.85
CA LYS A 83 -18.56 8.79 -12.30
C LYS A 83 -19.35 9.54 -13.36
N LYS A 84 -19.08 10.84 -13.54
CA LYS A 84 -19.80 11.66 -14.52
C LYS A 84 -19.12 11.63 -15.89
N SER A 85 -17.80 11.67 -15.92
CA SER A 85 -16.99 11.79 -17.13
C SER A 85 -16.29 10.50 -17.53
N GLY A 86 -16.18 9.52 -16.63
CA GLY A 86 -15.39 8.30 -16.83
C GLY A 86 -13.89 8.53 -16.81
N LYS A 87 -13.42 9.75 -16.52
CA LYS A 87 -11.98 10.06 -16.48
C LYS A 87 -11.32 9.41 -15.27
N ILE A 88 -10.14 8.83 -15.50
CA ILE A 88 -9.37 8.12 -14.49
C ILE A 88 -8.12 8.94 -14.15
N SER A 89 -7.81 9.02 -12.86
CA SER A 89 -6.57 9.62 -12.37
C SER A 89 -5.85 8.63 -11.46
N TYR A 90 -4.52 8.60 -11.57
CA TYR A 90 -3.68 7.63 -10.86
C TYR A 90 -2.73 8.32 -9.90
N LYS A 91 -2.47 7.66 -8.76
CA LYS A 91 -1.51 8.10 -7.77
C LYS A 91 -0.79 6.89 -7.17
N LEU A 92 0.46 7.08 -6.77
CA LEU A 92 1.06 6.26 -5.72
C LEU A 92 0.75 6.89 -4.38
N ARG A 93 0.26 6.10 -3.43
CA ARG A 93 0.17 6.48 -2.03
C ARG A 93 1.29 5.78 -1.26
N ILE A 94 2.07 6.55 -0.52
CA ILE A 94 3.19 6.07 0.26
C ILE A 94 2.98 6.46 1.73
N SER A 95 3.21 5.50 2.63
CA SER A 95 3.31 5.68 4.06
C SER A 95 4.67 5.19 4.52
N ILE A 96 5.48 6.06 5.13
CA ILE A 96 6.79 5.68 5.66
C ILE A 96 6.82 5.84 7.18
N LEU A 97 7.17 4.74 7.85
CA LEU A 97 7.38 4.66 9.29
C LEU A 97 8.90 4.65 9.56
N TYR A 98 9.38 5.57 10.40
CA TYR A 98 10.79 5.62 10.77
C TYR A 98 11.00 6.16 12.18
N SER A 99 12.20 5.98 12.72
CA SER A 99 12.62 6.56 14.00
C SER A 99 13.74 7.58 13.82
N GLY A 100 13.87 8.52 14.76
CA GLY A 100 14.90 9.55 14.74
C GLY A 100 14.33 10.94 14.94
N GLY A 101 14.59 11.84 13.98
CA GLY A 101 13.95 13.15 13.87
C GLY A 101 13.14 13.25 12.58
N TRP A 102 12.23 14.22 12.50
CA TRP A 102 11.42 14.49 11.31
C TRP A 102 12.29 14.64 10.06
N ARG A 103 11.90 13.94 8.99
CA ARG A 103 12.61 13.96 7.71
C ARG A 103 12.01 14.91 6.70
N PHE A 104 10.68 15.04 6.71
CA PHE A 104 9.92 15.90 5.80
C PHE A 104 10.17 15.53 4.34
N TYR A 105 9.65 14.38 3.92
CA TYR A 105 9.63 14.01 2.50
C TYR A 105 8.75 14.99 1.73
N ASP A 106 9.26 15.49 0.61
CA ASP A 106 8.53 16.48 -0.19
C ASP A 106 8.71 16.33 -1.70
N SER A 107 9.62 15.47 -2.16
CA SER A 107 9.78 15.16 -3.58
C SER A 107 10.13 13.70 -3.83
N ALA A 108 9.94 13.26 -5.07
CA ALA A 108 10.41 11.97 -5.56
C ALA A 108 11.13 12.14 -6.90
N SER A 109 12.07 11.23 -7.17
CA SER A 109 12.77 11.13 -8.44
C SER A 109 12.58 9.72 -8.98
N PHE A 110 11.96 9.60 -10.14
CA PHE A 110 11.85 8.30 -10.81
C PHE A 110 13.18 7.90 -11.44
N LEU A 111 13.38 6.59 -11.64
CA LEU A 111 14.49 6.09 -12.43
C LEU A 111 14.45 6.74 -13.83
N GLY A 112 15.59 7.25 -14.30
CA GLY A 112 15.68 8.11 -15.48
C GLY A 112 15.72 9.61 -15.18
N GLY A 113 15.53 10.01 -13.92
CA GLY A 113 15.83 11.37 -13.44
C GLY A 113 14.65 12.33 -13.39
N THR A 114 13.45 11.92 -13.79
CA THR A 114 12.26 12.78 -13.71
C THR A 114 11.91 13.06 -12.24
N HIS A 115 11.93 14.33 -11.87
CA HIS A 115 11.61 14.81 -10.53
C HIS A 115 10.15 15.24 -10.42
N VAL A 116 9.51 14.97 -9.28
CA VAL A 116 8.12 15.35 -8.99
C VAL A 116 7.96 15.77 -7.53
N ASP A 117 7.06 16.72 -7.27
CA ASP A 117 6.67 17.10 -5.93
C ASP A 117 5.71 16.08 -5.31
N LEU A 118 5.83 15.87 -4.00
CA LEU A 118 4.91 15.04 -3.22
C LEU A 118 3.74 15.88 -2.69
N HIS A 119 2.54 15.33 -2.81
CA HIS A 119 1.41 15.84 -2.06
C HIS A 119 1.43 15.23 -0.64
N ASN A 120 1.74 16.05 0.36
CA ASN A 120 1.77 15.61 1.75
C ASN A 120 0.35 15.49 2.32
N ASN A 121 -0.03 14.28 2.74
CA ASN A 121 -1.36 13.98 3.29
C ASN A 121 -1.38 14.09 4.83
N SER A 122 -0.45 13.43 5.51
CA SER A 122 -0.34 13.47 6.97
C SER A 122 1.09 13.31 7.45
N ARG A 123 1.32 13.78 8.68
CA ARG A 123 2.57 13.65 9.42
C ARG A 123 2.21 13.41 10.87
N ASP A 124 2.47 12.21 11.35
CA ASP A 124 2.04 11.75 12.66
C ASP A 124 3.26 11.37 13.53
N VAL A 125 3.21 11.79 14.80
CA VAL A 125 4.14 11.28 15.84
C VAL A 125 3.50 10.06 16.45
N ASN A 126 4.09 8.88 16.27
CA ASN A 126 3.53 7.63 16.78
C ASN A 126 3.78 7.49 18.28
N PHE A 127 5.05 7.60 18.69
CA PHE A 127 5.47 7.57 20.09
C PHE A 127 6.86 8.19 20.25
N CYS A 128 7.21 8.58 21.48
CA CYS A 128 8.54 9.04 21.84
C CYS A 128 9.00 8.40 23.15
N THR A 129 10.23 7.88 23.17
CA THR A 129 10.84 7.27 24.35
C THR A 129 12.34 7.58 24.39
N GLY A 130 12.85 7.99 25.56
CA GLY A 130 14.29 8.24 25.75
C GLY A 130 14.91 9.27 24.78
N GLY A 131 14.13 10.24 24.28
CA GLY A 131 14.59 11.22 23.30
C GLY A 131 14.57 10.75 21.84
N LEU A 132 14.16 9.51 21.57
CA LEU A 132 13.91 8.99 20.23
C LEU A 132 12.40 8.97 19.95
N CYS A 133 12.00 9.49 18.81
CA CYS A 133 10.61 9.46 18.36
C CYS A 133 10.46 8.57 17.13
N SER A 134 9.28 7.96 17.01
CA SER A 134 8.79 7.27 15.82
C SER A 134 7.77 8.14 15.11
N TYR A 135 7.88 8.20 13.79
CA TYR A 135 7.07 9.06 12.92
C TYR A 135 6.48 8.27 11.76
N THR A 136 5.30 8.69 11.33
CA THR A 136 4.69 8.25 10.08
C THR A 136 4.49 9.46 9.17
N GLU A 137 4.97 9.41 7.94
CA GLU A 137 4.63 10.38 6.90
C GLU A 137 3.81 9.69 5.81
N VAL A 138 2.66 10.27 5.45
CA VAL A 138 1.82 9.80 4.35
C VAL A 138 1.81 10.84 3.24
N MET A 139 2.11 10.40 2.03
CA MET A 139 2.27 11.26 0.85
C MET A 139 1.73 10.58 -0.42
N ASP A 140 1.34 11.38 -1.40
CA ASP A 140 0.93 10.90 -2.72
C ASP A 140 1.83 11.45 -3.83
N ILE A 141 2.12 10.63 -4.83
CA ILE A 141 2.72 11.01 -6.12
C ILE A 141 1.63 10.90 -7.18
N ALA A 142 1.32 11.98 -7.90
CA ALA A 142 0.46 11.89 -9.08
C ALA A 142 1.21 11.24 -10.24
N ILE A 143 0.57 10.30 -10.94
CA ILE A 143 1.14 9.61 -12.10
C ILE A 143 0.13 9.72 -13.26
N SER A 144 0.60 10.14 -14.44
CA SER A 144 -0.24 10.12 -15.65
C SER A 144 -0.44 8.69 -16.12
N GLU A 145 -1.56 8.44 -16.81
CA GLU A 145 -1.82 7.13 -17.40
C GLU A 145 -0.72 6.70 -18.38
N GLU A 146 -0.31 7.60 -19.28
CA GLU A 146 0.82 7.40 -20.21
C GLU A 146 2.08 6.89 -19.47
N ARG A 147 2.44 7.55 -18.37
CA ARG A 147 3.59 7.17 -17.59
C ARG A 147 3.38 5.85 -16.84
N LEU A 148 2.17 5.59 -16.35
CA LEU A 148 1.85 4.32 -15.71
C LEU A 148 1.99 3.16 -16.69
N THR A 149 1.60 3.37 -17.96
CA THR A 149 1.70 2.34 -19.00
C THR A 149 3.14 1.98 -19.37
N ASP A 150 4.10 2.89 -19.20
CA ASP A 150 5.53 2.59 -19.38
C ASP A 150 6.04 1.51 -18.41
N TYR A 151 5.36 1.35 -17.27
CA TYR A 151 5.69 0.39 -16.22
C TYR A 151 4.85 -0.90 -16.26
N LEU A 152 4.11 -1.15 -17.36
CA LEU A 152 3.42 -2.43 -17.54
C LEU A 152 4.40 -3.58 -17.80
N ASP A 153 5.50 -3.28 -18.49
CA ASP A 153 6.56 -4.24 -18.83
C ASP A 153 7.89 -3.95 -18.11
N ASN A 154 7.95 -2.87 -17.32
CA ASN A 154 9.15 -2.43 -16.59
C ASN A 154 8.83 -2.14 -15.14
N ASP A 155 9.78 -2.40 -14.24
CA ASP A 155 9.57 -2.12 -12.83
C ASP A 155 9.51 -0.60 -12.56
N LEU A 156 8.58 -0.22 -11.72
CA LEU A 156 8.39 1.16 -11.29
C LEU A 156 9.33 1.45 -10.12
N ILE A 157 10.48 2.04 -10.46
CA ILE A 157 11.52 2.40 -9.50
C ILE A 157 11.55 3.92 -9.30
N PHE A 158 11.48 4.34 -8.04
CA PHE A 158 11.59 5.75 -7.67
C PHE A 158 12.28 5.92 -6.31
N ARG A 159 12.86 7.10 -6.12
CA ARG A 159 13.51 7.51 -4.88
C ARG A 159 12.72 8.63 -4.24
N LEU A 160 12.30 8.44 -2.99
CA LEU A 160 11.80 9.52 -2.15
C LEU A 160 12.97 10.37 -1.66
N ASN A 161 12.83 11.69 -1.72
CA ASN A 161 13.84 12.62 -1.24
C ASN A 161 13.27 13.43 -0.07
N ALA A 162 13.96 13.39 1.07
CA ALA A 162 13.64 14.18 2.25
C ALA A 162 14.43 15.48 2.29
N ARG A 163 13.85 16.53 2.88
CA ARG A 163 14.55 17.82 3.13
C ARG A 163 15.81 17.68 3.96
N THR A 164 15.85 16.65 4.80
CA THR A 164 16.99 16.32 5.68
C THR A 164 18.09 15.54 4.98
N GLY A 165 17.96 15.26 3.68
CA GLY A 165 18.93 14.46 2.90
C GLY A 165 18.74 12.95 3.03
N HIS A 166 17.72 12.47 3.75
CA HIS A 166 17.36 11.06 3.76
C HIS A 166 16.69 10.66 2.44
N GLU A 167 17.02 9.46 1.96
CA GLU A 167 16.50 8.93 0.70
C GLU A 167 16.03 7.48 0.85
N ASN A 168 14.91 7.11 0.22
CA ASN A 168 14.38 5.74 0.20
C ASN A 168 14.11 5.36 -1.25
N ILE A 169 14.71 4.25 -1.71
CA ILE A 169 14.47 3.72 -3.05
C ILE A 169 13.39 2.65 -2.93
N ILE A 170 12.33 2.82 -3.71
CA ILE A 170 11.18 1.93 -3.75
C ILE A 170 11.09 1.35 -5.15
N GLU A 171 10.88 0.05 -5.22
CA GLU A 171 10.73 -0.71 -6.46
C GLU A 171 9.40 -1.46 -6.40
N ILE A 172 8.53 -1.20 -7.38
CA ILE A 172 7.26 -1.90 -7.54
C ILE A 172 7.35 -2.70 -8.83
N SER A 173 7.12 -4.01 -8.76
CA SER A 173 7.22 -4.87 -9.94
C SER A 173 6.22 -4.49 -11.03
N SER A 174 6.64 -4.64 -12.28
CA SER A 174 5.78 -4.55 -13.47
C SER A 174 4.50 -5.39 -13.32
N ASN A 175 4.60 -6.60 -12.76
CA ASN A 175 3.43 -7.44 -12.47
C ASN A 175 2.40 -6.77 -11.55
N TYR A 176 2.85 -6.03 -10.54
CA TYR A 176 1.96 -5.27 -9.66
C TYR A 176 1.24 -4.18 -10.45
N VAL A 177 1.98 -3.43 -11.28
CA VAL A 177 1.42 -2.36 -12.11
C VAL A 177 0.40 -2.94 -13.09
N ALA A 178 0.75 -4.00 -13.80
CA ALA A 178 -0.09 -4.67 -14.77
C ALA A 178 -1.39 -5.21 -14.15
N GLY A 179 -1.31 -5.90 -13.01
CA GLY A 179 -2.48 -6.44 -12.32
C GLY A 179 -3.41 -5.37 -11.77
N PHE A 180 -2.85 -4.28 -11.24
CA PHE A 180 -3.64 -3.12 -10.84
C PHE A 180 -4.35 -2.48 -12.05
N TYR A 181 -3.60 -2.26 -13.13
CA TYR A 181 -4.09 -1.61 -14.35
C TYR A 181 -5.21 -2.42 -15.04
N SER A 182 -5.07 -3.74 -15.13
CA SER A 182 -6.07 -4.63 -15.75
C SER A 182 -7.38 -4.76 -14.96
N THR A 183 -7.43 -4.24 -13.74
CA THR A 183 -8.69 -4.19 -12.97
C THR A 183 -9.55 -2.99 -13.37
N ILE A 184 -8.92 -2.01 -14.03
CA ILE A 184 -9.52 -0.74 -14.41
C ILE A 184 -9.91 -0.75 -15.89
N HIS A 185 -9.08 -1.37 -16.73
CA HIS A 185 -9.22 -1.49 -18.19
C HIS A 185 -9.27 -2.95 -18.63
#